data_AF-A0A933VT02-F1
#
_entry.id   AF-A0A933VT02-F1
#
_cell.length_a   1.000
_cell.length_b   1.000
_cell.length_c   1.000
_cell.angle_alpha   90.00
_cell.angle_beta   90.00
_cell.angle_gamma   90.00
#
_symmetry.space_group_name_H-M   'P 1'
#
loop_
_entity.id
_entity.type
_entity.pdbx_description
1 polymer ?
#
loop_
_entity_poly.entity_id
_entity_poly.type
_entity_poly.pdbx_seq_one_letter_code
_entity_poly.pdbx_strand_id
1 'polypeptide(L)' 'MPFPNMLLNCRKFLGSPDYLKTQRGLTEFICRDCSFYKEGEDEDIACGGFYLIKLLLDKELVSVEEIVNAVRSDLSGA' A
#
# COMPACT_ATOMS: atom_id res chain seq x y z
N MET A 1 -8.30 -3.15 -13.24
CA MET A 1 -7.68 -2.16 -12.33
C MET A 1 -6.80 -2.95 -11.37
N PRO A 2 -5.47 -2.77 -11.37
CA PRO A 2 -4.55 -3.59 -10.58
C PRO A 2 -4.58 -3.31 -9.06
N PHE A 3 -5.07 -2.14 -8.62
CA PHE A 3 -5.07 -1.73 -7.22
C PHE A 3 -6.43 -1.16 -6.71
N PRO A 4 -7.54 -1.90 -6.83
CA PRO A 4 -8.86 -1.40 -6.45
C PRO A 4 -9.00 -1.09 -4.95
N ASN A 5 -8.41 -1.89 -4.06
CA ASN A 5 -8.50 -1.66 -2.62
C ASN A 5 -7.67 -0.45 -2.19
N MET A 6 -6.48 -0.23 -2.77
CA MET A 6 -5.67 0.95 -2.51
C MET A 6 -6.45 2.23 -2.86
N LEU A 7 -7.11 2.26 -4.02
CA LEU A 7 -7.89 3.40 -4.46
C LEU A 7 -9.17 3.60 -3.65
N LEU A 8 -9.88 2.53 -3.31
CA LEU A 8 -11.07 2.61 -2.46
C LEU A 8 -10.75 3.21 -1.08
N ASN A 9 -9.59 2.87 -0.52
CA ASN A 9 -9.17 3.29 0.81
C ASN A 9 -8.22 4.49 0.82
N CYS A 10 -7.95 5.12 -0.32
CA CYS A 10 -6.95 6.21 -0.41
C CYS A 10 -7.20 7.36 0.57
N ARG A 11 -8.47 7.72 0.84
CA ARG A 11 -8.81 8.76 1.83
C ARG A 11 -8.36 8.40 3.25
N LYS A 12 -8.45 7.12 3.63
CA LYS A 12 -7.98 6.61 4.92
C LYS A 12 -6.47 6.74 5.02
N PHE A 13 -5.75 6.34 3.96
CA PHE A 13 -4.29 6.37 3.93
C PHE A 13 -3.74 7.80 3.94
N LEU A 14 -4.35 8.71 3.18
CA LEU A 14 -3.96 10.13 3.14
C LEU A 14 -4.35 10.88 4.43
N GLY A 15 -5.48 10.53 5.05
CA GLY A 15 -5.99 11.18 6.25
C GLY A 15 -5.46 10.63 7.57
N SER A 16 -4.64 9.57 7.55
CA SER A 16 -4.12 8.93 8.77
C SER A 16 -2.69 8.43 8.57
N PRO A 17 -1.70 9.34 8.45
CA PRO A 17 -0.31 8.97 8.21
C PRO A 17 0.27 8.07 9.32
N ASP A 18 -0.14 8.25 10.57
CA ASP A 18 0.33 7.40 11.68
C ASP A 18 -0.18 5.96 11.58
N TYR A 19 -1.31 5.73 10.92
CA TYR A 19 -1.80 4.36 10.69
C TYR A 19 -0.85 3.56 9.80
N LEU A 20 -0.23 4.22 8.83
CA LEU A 20 0.74 3.61 7.91
C LEU A 20 2.11 3.36 8.53
N LYS A 21 2.34 3.80 9.77
CA LYS A 21 3.51 3.39 10.56
C LYS A 21 3.31 2.04 11.24
N THR A 22 2.06 1.54 11.30
CA THR A 22 1.75 0.24 11.89
C THR A 22 1.90 -0.88 10.87
N GLN A 23 2.26 -2.08 11.33
CA GLN A 23 2.31 -3.27 10.49
C GLN A 23 0.98 -3.49 9.76
N ARG A 24 -0.14 -3.38 10.49
CA ARG A 24 -1.48 -3.53 9.93
C ARG A 24 -1.78 -2.50 8.84
N GLY A 25 -1.44 -1.24 9.06
CA GLY A 25 -1.69 -0.19 8.07
C GLY A 25 -0.88 -0.40 6.79
N LEU A 26 0.38 -0.80 6.91
CA LEU A 26 1.21 -1.16 5.74
C LEU A 26 0.68 -2.37 5.01
N THR A 27 0.27 -3.42 5.72
CA THR A 27 -0.33 -4.61 5.10
C THR A 27 -1.62 -4.26 4.37
N GLU A 28 -2.48 -3.43 4.97
CA GLU A 28 -3.71 -2.97 4.32
C GLU A 28 -3.42 -2.12 3.08
N PHE A 29 -2.37 -1.30 3.10
CA PHE A 29 -1.99 -0.45 1.97
C PHE A 29 -1.34 -1.22 0.82
N ILE A 30 -0.41 -2.13 1.13
CA ILE A 30 0.44 -2.81 0.14
C ILE A 30 -0.18 -4.14 -0.32
N CYS A 31 -0.76 -4.91 0.59
CA CYS A 31 -1.04 -6.32 0.35
C CYS A 31 -2.51 -6.62 0.00
N ARG A 32 -3.45 -5.70 0.23
CA ARG A 32 -4.90 -5.95 -0.01
C ARG A 32 -5.25 -6.23 -1.47
N ASP A 33 -4.43 -5.75 -2.40
CA ASP A 33 -4.58 -6.02 -3.84
C ASP A 33 -3.64 -7.15 -4.33
N CYS A 34 -2.83 -7.74 -3.44
CA CYS A 34 -1.92 -8.83 -3.76
C CYS A 34 -2.65 -10.18 -3.78
N SER A 35 -2.59 -10.90 -4.90
CA SER A 35 -3.21 -12.23 -5.06
C SER A 35 -2.60 -13.32 -4.16
N PHE A 36 -1.42 -13.08 -3.59
CA PHE A 36 -0.73 -14.02 -2.69
C PHE A 36 -0.99 -13.74 -1.21
N TYR A 37 -1.53 -12.55 -0.87
CA TYR A 37 -1.85 -12.23 0.51
C TYR A 37 -3.13 -12.93 0.93
N LYS A 38 -3.10 -13.59 2.08
CA LYS A 38 -4.24 -14.28 2.68
C LYS A 38 -4.44 -13.78 4.11
N GLU A 39 -5.60 -13.20 4.38
CA GLU A 39 -5.94 -12.73 5.72
C GLU A 39 -6.14 -13.93 6.67
N GLY A 40 -5.54 -13.89 7.86
CA GLY A 40 -5.60 -14.96 8.85
C GLY A 40 -4.67 -16.15 8.62
N GLU A 41 -3.89 -16.17 7.52
CA GLU A 41 -2.89 -17.20 7.24
C GLU A 41 -1.52 -16.54 7.07
N ASP A 42 -0.52 -16.98 7.86
CA ASP A 42 0.88 -16.58 7.72
C ASP A 42 1.08 -15.04 7.61
N GLU A 43 0.36 -14.25 8.41
CA GLU A 43 0.40 -12.77 8.37
C GLU A 43 1.79 -12.18 8.68
N ASP A 44 2.68 -13.00 9.25
CA ASP A 44 4.07 -12.67 9.52
C ASP A 44 4.97 -12.78 8.28
N ILE A 45 4.50 -13.45 7.21
CA ILE A 45 5.24 -13.61 5.96
C ILE A 45 5.04 -12.36 5.09
N ALA A 46 6.10 -11.55 4.98
CA ALA A 46 6.15 -10.42 4.06
C ALA A 46 7.00 -10.73 2.82
N CYS A 47 6.50 -10.34 1.64
CA CYS A 47 7.26 -10.47 0.40
C CYS A 47 8.30 -9.35 0.25
N GLY A 48 9.25 -9.51 -0.67
CA GLY A 48 10.25 -8.48 -0.95
C GLY A 48 9.66 -7.12 -1.35
N GLY A 49 8.51 -7.12 -2.05
CA GLY A 49 7.80 -5.89 -2.42
C GLY A 49 7.28 -5.12 -1.21
N PHE A 50 6.78 -5.82 -0.19
CA PHE A 50 6.37 -5.20 1.07
C PHE A 50 7.54 -4.51 1.75
N TYR A 51 8.67 -5.20 1.91
CA TYR A 51 9.85 -4.62 2.55
C TYR A 51 10.41 -3.43 1.77
N LEU A 52 10.42 -3.50 0.44
CA LEU A 52 10.90 -2.41 -0.41
C LEU A 52 10.02 -1.16 -0.25
N ILE A 53 8.70 -1.28 -0.37
CA ILE A 53 7.79 -0.13 -0.23
C ILE A 53 7.86 0.43 1.18
N LYS A 54 7.85 -0.42 2.22
CA LYS A 54 8.04 0.02 3.60
C LYS A 54 9.32 0.83 3.76
N LEU A 55 10.46 0.35 3.24
CA LEU A 55 11.74 1.05 3.34
C LEU A 55 11.72 2.41 2.63
N LEU A 56 11.06 2.52 1.48
CA LEU A 56 10.91 3.79 0.75
C LEU A 56 10.06 4.79 1.55
N LEU A 57 8.97 4.34 2.16
CA LEU A 57 8.10 5.15 3.01
C LEU A 57 8.82 5.58 4.31
N ASP A 58 9.49 4.65 4.99
CA ASP A 58 10.22 4.90 6.25
C ASP A 58 11.38 5.89 6.05
N LYS A 59 12.00 5.88 4.87
CA LYS A 59 13.07 6.82 4.48
C LYS A 59 12.55 8.11 3.85
N GLU A 60 11.23 8.27 3.76
CA GLU A 60 10.58 9.43 3.13
C GLU A 60 11.07 9.68 1.68
N LEU A 61 11.48 8.62 0.98
CA LEU A 61 11.92 8.70 -0.43
C LEU A 61 10.75 8.76 -1.40
N VAL A 62 9.59 8.28 -0.96
CA VAL A 62 8.30 8.34 -1.65
C VAL A 62 7.22 8.55 -0.59
N SER A 63 6.21 9.35 -0.91
CA SER A 63 5.02 9.56 -0.09
C SER A 63 3.85 8.68 -0.53
N VAL A 64 2.91 8.48 0.38
CA VAL A 64 1.64 7.79 0.13
C VAL A 64 0.86 8.46 -0.99
N GLU A 65 0.88 9.79 -1.03
CA GLU A 65 0.23 10.59 -2.06
C GLU A 65 0.84 10.34 -3.44
N GLU A 66 2.17 10.30 -3.55
CA GLU A 66 2.86 9.97 -4.81
C GLU A 66 2.50 8.56 -5.31
N ILE A 67 2.43 7.57 -4.43
CA ILE A 67 2.03 6.19 -4.79
C ILE A 67 0.58 6.18 -5.30
N VAL A 68 -0.36 6.78 -4.55
CA VAL A 68 -1.77 6.82 -4.92
C VAL A 68 -1.96 7.56 -6.24
N ASN A 69 -1.25 8.66 -6.46
CA ASN A 69 -1.32 9.42 -7.70
C ASN A 69 -0.74 8.64 -8.88
N ALA A 70 0.38 7.94 -8.72
CA ALA A 70 0.93 7.07 -9.75
C ALA A 70 -0.07 5.98 -10.19
N VAL A 71 -0.73 5.34 -9.21
CA VAL A 71 -1.78 4.34 -9.46
C VAL A 71 -2.99 4.93 -10.19
N ARG A 72 -3.39 6.17 -9.88
CA ARG A 72 -4.47 6.86 -10.60
C ARG A 72 -4.07 7.23 -12.03
N SER A 73 -2.85 7.72 -12.23
CA SER A 73 -2.36 8.17 -13.53
C SER A 73 -2.21 7.03 -14.53
N ASP A 74 -1.83 5.84 -14.07
CA ASP A 74 -1.78 4.61 -14.88
C ASP A 74 -3.17 4.24 -15.46
N LEU A 75 -4.25 4.59 -14.74
CA LEU A 75 -5.63 4.36 -15.19
C LEU A 75 -6.17 5.43 -16.15
N SER A 76 -5.54 6.61 -16.21
CA SER A 76 -5.91 7.68 -17.15
C SER A 76 -5.20 7.58 -18.50
N GLY A 77 -4.27 6.63 -18.65
CA GLY A 77 -3.53 6.35 -19.88
C GLY A 77 -3.95 5.08 -20.61
N ALA A 78 -5.02 4.39 -20.16
CA ALA A 78 -5.55 3.15 -20.73
C ALA A 78 -6.95 3.36 -21.36
#